data_AF-A0A1X2EIF4-F1
#
_entry.id   AF-A0A1X2EIF4-F1
#
_cell.length_a   1.000
_cell.length_b   1.000
_cell.length_c   1.000
_cell.angle_alpha   90.00
_cell.angle_beta   90.00
_cell.angle_gamma   90.00
#
_symmetry.space_group_name_H-M   'P 1'
#
loop_
_entity.id
_entity.type
_entity.pdbx_description
1 polymer ?
#
loop_
_entity_poly.entity_id
_entity_poly.type
_entity_poly.pdbx_seq_one_letter_code
_entity_poly.pdbx_strand_id
1 'polypeptide(L)'
;MAAAQVVSFGVVSLMAAAVVKTGTHQLRPAERRNYVAVLKAVRWWMAPACLLNLAVVVTVGSWLMRVPLLDFSWWKFLSGQGGNVALGQTAFSGPVWAVVSLALPVGILLVIPTLALYEEWMFRQGCERRSVAGKFGTQLKFGLLHSLFAGVPLAFGLALTISGLYFLAVYQHHFRKAADGDPLAPATRSSRNAAGVAAAVKSAAAHAVNNYLVVALLLVYLVAER
;
A
#
# COMPACT_ATOMS: atom_id res chain seq x y z
N MET A 1 -26.99 18.22 -5.89
CA MET A 1 -26.21 17.06 -5.44
C MET A 1 -26.71 16.64 -4.08
N ALA A 2 -26.96 15.36 -3.83
CA ALA A 2 -27.32 14.88 -2.50
C ALA A 2 -26.18 15.12 -1.50
N ALA A 3 -26.45 15.26 -0.20
CA ALA A 3 -25.42 15.51 0.81
C ALA A 3 -24.26 14.48 0.76
N ALA A 4 -24.56 13.20 0.51
CA ALA A 4 -23.56 12.15 0.35
C ALA A 4 -22.61 12.36 -0.84
N GLN A 5 -23.10 12.93 -1.95
CA GLN A 5 -22.28 13.27 -3.12
C GLN A 5 -21.32 14.41 -2.80
N VAL A 6 -21.78 15.43 -2.06
CA VAL A 6 -20.94 16.57 -1.64
C VAL A 6 -19.82 16.09 -0.73
N VAL A 7 -20.13 15.26 0.28
CA VAL A 7 -19.13 14.70 1.18
C VAL A 7 -18.13 13.81 0.42
N SER A 8 -18.62 12.91 -0.44
CA SER A 8 -17.75 12.04 -1.24
C SER A 8 -16.82 12.83 -2.15
N PHE A 9 -17.34 13.89 -2.80
CA PHE A 9 -16.53 14.79 -3.62
C PHE A 9 -15.45 15.50 -2.79
N GLY A 10 -15.79 15.94 -1.59
CA GLY A 10 -14.82 16.51 -0.64
C GLY A 10 -13.70 15.53 -0.29
N VAL A 11 -14.03 14.29 0.08
CA VAL A 11 -13.04 13.25 0.42
C VAL A 11 -12.14 12.92 -0.77
N VAL A 12 -12.72 12.73 -1.95
CA VAL A 12 -11.98 12.47 -3.20
C VAL A 12 -11.07 13.64 -3.56
N SER A 13 -11.52 14.87 -3.39
CA SER A 13 -10.73 16.08 -3.66
C SER A 13 -9.53 16.17 -2.70
N LEU A 14 -9.72 15.82 -1.42
CA LEU A 14 -8.63 15.74 -0.46
C LEU A 14 -7.61 14.65 -0.84
N MET A 15 -8.07 13.49 -1.32
CA MET A 15 -7.20 12.43 -1.82
C MET A 15 -6.41 12.90 -3.05
N ALA A 16 -7.07 13.54 -4.02
CA ALA A 16 -6.41 14.09 -5.20
C ALA A 16 -5.35 15.13 -4.82
N ALA A 17 -5.67 16.03 -3.89
CA ALA A 17 -4.72 17.01 -3.36
C ALA A 17 -3.52 16.34 -2.66
N ALA A 18 -3.74 15.25 -1.91
CA ALA A 18 -2.67 14.48 -1.28
C ALA A 18 -1.75 13.79 -2.30
N VAL A 19 -2.32 13.23 -3.37
CA VAL A 19 -1.56 12.64 -4.49
C VAL A 19 -0.73 13.70 -5.21
N VAL A 20 -1.33 14.86 -5.55
CA VAL A 20 -0.62 16.00 -6.19
C VAL A 20 0.49 16.52 -5.28
N LYS A 21 0.21 16.68 -3.98
CA LYS A 21 1.23 17.08 -2.99
C LYS A 21 2.37 16.07 -2.95
N THR A 22 2.09 14.77 -2.92
CA THR A 22 3.12 13.73 -2.96
C THR A 22 3.95 13.82 -4.26
N GLY A 23 3.30 13.97 -5.41
CA GLY A 23 3.97 14.14 -6.70
C GLY A 23 4.87 15.37 -6.77
N THR A 24 4.42 16.51 -6.24
CA THR A 24 5.27 17.72 -6.17
C THR A 24 6.43 17.56 -5.20
N HIS A 25 6.25 16.85 -4.08
CA HIS A 25 7.33 16.51 -3.16
C HIS A 25 8.41 15.64 -3.81
N GLN A 26 8.04 14.73 -4.72
CA GLN A 26 8.99 13.89 -5.47
C GLN A 26 9.95 14.70 -6.34
N LEU A 27 9.62 15.95 -6.70
CA LEU A 27 10.51 16.83 -7.46
C LEU A 27 11.74 17.27 -6.64
N ARG A 28 11.70 17.13 -5.30
CA ARG A 28 12.84 17.45 -4.43
C ARG A 28 13.95 16.42 -4.64
N PRO A 29 15.24 16.84 -4.69
CA PRO A 29 16.34 15.92 -4.98
C PRO A 29 16.44 14.70 -4.05
N ALA A 30 16.13 14.86 -2.76
CA ALA A 30 16.13 13.76 -1.80
C ALA A 30 15.04 12.73 -2.11
N GLU A 31 13.81 13.18 -2.36
CA GLU A 31 12.68 12.29 -2.67
C GLU A 31 12.83 11.60 -4.02
N ARG A 32 13.37 12.31 -5.03
CA ARG A 32 13.69 11.70 -6.32
C ARG A 32 14.70 10.56 -6.18
N ARG A 33 15.71 10.70 -5.32
CA ARG A 33 16.67 9.62 -5.04
C ARG A 33 15.99 8.43 -4.38
N ASN A 34 15.11 8.67 -3.41
CA ASN A 34 14.34 7.61 -2.75
C ASN A 34 13.44 6.86 -3.73
N TYR A 35 12.70 7.59 -4.56
CA TYR A 35 11.85 7.04 -5.61
C TYR A 35 12.66 6.13 -6.57
N VAL A 36 13.77 6.65 -7.09
CA VAL A 36 14.64 5.90 -8.00
C VAL A 36 15.28 4.69 -7.29
N ALA A 37 15.60 4.79 -6.01
CA ALA A 37 16.14 3.67 -5.23
C ALA A 37 15.13 2.52 -5.13
N VAL A 38 13.84 2.82 -4.90
CA VAL A 38 12.77 1.81 -4.89
C VAL A 38 12.63 1.15 -6.26
N LEU A 39 12.55 1.93 -7.35
CA LEU A 39 12.45 1.38 -8.70
C LEU A 39 13.65 0.50 -9.05
N LYS A 40 14.88 0.95 -8.77
CA LYS A 40 16.10 0.17 -8.98
C LYS A 40 16.18 -1.07 -8.09
N ALA A 41 15.42 -1.13 -7.01
CA ALA A 41 15.39 -2.27 -6.10
C ALA A 41 14.43 -3.38 -6.55
N VAL A 42 13.52 -3.11 -7.49
CA VAL A 42 12.59 -4.09 -8.10
C VAL A 42 13.37 -5.24 -8.74
N ARG A 43 12.86 -6.47 -8.56
CA ARG A 43 13.44 -7.69 -9.12
C ARG A 43 12.32 -8.54 -9.73
N TRP A 44 12.67 -9.32 -10.76
CA TRP A 44 11.71 -10.15 -11.51
C TRP A 44 10.89 -11.09 -10.61
N TRP A 45 11.49 -11.65 -9.56
CA TRP A 45 10.83 -12.59 -8.65
C TRP A 45 9.70 -11.94 -7.84
N MET A 46 9.72 -10.61 -7.70
CA MET A 46 8.69 -9.89 -6.94
C MET A 46 7.34 -9.97 -7.63
N ALA A 47 7.28 -10.03 -8.96
CA ALA A 47 6.02 -10.11 -9.69
C ALA A 47 5.24 -11.41 -9.36
N PRO A 48 5.77 -12.63 -9.57
CA PRO A 48 5.06 -13.85 -9.20
C PRO A 48 4.81 -13.97 -7.69
N ALA A 49 5.74 -13.52 -6.84
CA ALA A 49 5.54 -13.52 -5.40
C ALA A 49 4.39 -12.59 -4.96
N CYS A 50 4.30 -11.40 -5.55
CA CYS A 50 3.22 -10.46 -5.26
C CYS A 50 1.88 -10.93 -5.85
N LEU A 51 1.87 -11.58 -7.02
CA LEU A 51 0.65 -12.20 -7.54
C LEU A 51 0.11 -13.28 -6.59
N LEU A 52 0.98 -14.14 -6.06
CA LEU A 52 0.59 -15.12 -5.05
C LEU A 52 0.08 -14.45 -3.78
N ASN A 53 0.79 -13.43 -3.28
CA ASN A 53 0.35 -12.65 -2.11
C ASN A 53 -1.06 -12.04 -2.33
N LEU A 54 -1.29 -11.42 -3.51
CA LEU A 54 -2.59 -10.86 -3.86
C LEU A 54 -3.68 -11.93 -3.96
N ALA A 55 -3.39 -13.07 -4.57
CA ALA A 55 -4.35 -14.18 -4.64
C ALA A 55 -4.77 -14.62 -3.23
N VAL A 56 -3.81 -14.81 -2.31
CA VAL A 56 -4.10 -15.17 -0.92
C VAL A 56 -4.93 -14.08 -0.21
N VAL A 57 -4.56 -12.80 -0.34
CA VAL A 57 -5.30 -11.68 0.26
C VAL A 57 -6.73 -11.62 -0.28
N VAL A 58 -6.92 -11.77 -1.59
CA VAL A 58 -8.24 -11.76 -2.21
C VAL A 58 -9.06 -12.95 -1.74
N THR A 59 -8.49 -14.16 -1.70
CA THR A 59 -9.19 -15.36 -1.22
C THR A 59 -9.61 -15.21 0.24
N VAL A 60 -8.70 -14.82 1.14
CA VAL A 60 -8.98 -14.66 2.57
C VAL A 60 -9.95 -13.51 2.80
N GLY A 61 -9.76 -12.38 2.14
CA GLY A 61 -10.67 -11.22 2.22
C GLY A 61 -12.08 -11.61 1.78
N SER A 62 -12.22 -12.28 0.64
CA SER A 62 -13.51 -12.74 0.10
C SER A 62 -14.20 -13.76 1.02
N TRP A 63 -13.42 -14.63 1.67
CA TRP A 63 -13.96 -15.56 2.67
C TRP A 63 -14.45 -14.82 3.92
N LEU A 64 -13.66 -13.86 4.44
CA LEU A 64 -14.02 -13.05 5.60
C LEU A 64 -15.24 -12.15 5.35
N MET A 65 -15.50 -11.73 4.12
CA MET A 65 -16.71 -10.97 3.75
C MET A 65 -18.02 -11.74 4.03
N ARG A 66 -17.97 -13.06 4.24
CA ARG A 66 -19.15 -13.87 4.63
C ARG A 66 -19.50 -13.72 6.11
N VAL A 67 -18.58 -13.19 6.91
CA VAL A 67 -18.82 -12.93 8.34
C VAL A 67 -19.57 -11.59 8.46
N PRO A 68 -20.73 -11.55 9.14
CA PRO A 68 -21.45 -10.31 9.37
C PRO A 68 -20.54 -9.25 9.99
N LEU A 69 -20.78 -7.98 9.64
CA LEU A 69 -20.00 -6.80 10.08
C LEU A 69 -18.62 -6.65 9.43
N LEU A 70 -17.99 -7.71 8.91
CA LEU A 70 -16.69 -7.57 8.25
C LEU A 70 -16.80 -6.98 6.83
N ASP A 71 -18.00 -6.94 6.26
CA ASP A 71 -18.29 -6.22 5.01
C ASP A 71 -18.39 -4.69 5.20
N PHE A 72 -18.34 -4.21 6.45
CA PHE A 72 -18.41 -2.80 6.76
C PHE A 72 -17.27 -2.02 6.10
N SER A 73 -17.63 -0.93 5.44
CA SER A 73 -16.76 0.04 4.80
C SER A 73 -17.42 1.41 4.92
N TRP A 74 -16.73 2.39 5.51
CA TRP A 74 -17.26 3.76 5.57
C TRP A 74 -17.43 4.37 4.18
N TRP A 75 -16.61 3.94 3.22
CA TRP A 75 -16.70 4.41 1.84
C TRP A 75 -17.94 3.85 1.13
N LYS A 76 -18.34 2.60 1.41
CA LYS A 76 -19.61 2.02 0.94
C LYS A 76 -20.80 2.88 1.34
N PHE A 77 -20.79 3.40 2.57
CA PHE A 77 -21.85 4.27 3.09
C PHE A 77 -21.91 5.63 2.37
N LEU A 78 -20.76 6.23 2.05
CA LEU A 78 -20.71 7.56 1.41
C LEU A 78 -20.92 7.51 -0.10
N SER A 79 -20.32 6.53 -0.77
CA SER A 79 -20.21 6.47 -2.23
C SER A 79 -21.23 5.55 -2.89
N GLY A 80 -22.06 4.86 -2.10
CA GLY A 80 -23.05 3.89 -2.56
C GLY A 80 -22.47 2.55 -3.03
N GLN A 81 -21.14 2.39 -3.05
CA GLN A 81 -20.47 1.18 -3.51
C GLN A 81 -19.28 0.83 -2.60
N GLY A 82 -19.12 -0.44 -2.27
CA GLY A 82 -17.92 -0.91 -1.55
C GLY A 82 -16.67 -0.77 -2.41
N GLY A 83 -15.52 -0.58 -1.77
CA GLY A 83 -14.26 -0.48 -2.50
C GLY A 83 -13.23 0.38 -1.79
N ASN A 84 -12.43 1.06 -2.59
CA ASN A 84 -11.33 1.89 -2.13
C ASN A 84 -11.45 3.30 -2.72
N VAL A 85 -11.52 4.31 -1.84
CA VAL A 85 -11.65 5.71 -2.24
C VAL A 85 -10.44 6.20 -3.05
N ALA A 86 -9.26 5.66 -2.77
CA ALA A 86 -8.03 6.00 -3.49
C ALA A 86 -8.12 5.55 -4.96
N LEU A 87 -8.94 4.54 -5.25
CA LEU A 87 -9.17 4.03 -6.60
C LEU A 87 -10.37 4.69 -7.29
N GLY A 88 -10.99 5.71 -6.66
CA GLY A 88 -12.11 6.44 -7.24
C GLY A 88 -13.35 5.59 -7.52
N GLN A 89 -13.52 4.46 -6.82
CA GLN A 89 -14.67 3.57 -6.98
C GLN A 89 -15.92 4.17 -6.33
N THR A 90 -17.02 4.32 -7.06
CA THR A 90 -18.27 4.89 -6.52
C THR A 90 -19.45 4.49 -7.40
N ALA A 91 -20.66 4.47 -6.82
CA ALA A 91 -21.91 4.33 -7.56
C ALA A 91 -22.30 5.62 -8.34
N PHE A 92 -21.57 6.73 -8.17
CA PHE A 92 -21.87 7.98 -8.88
C PHE A 92 -21.41 7.94 -10.33
N SER A 93 -22.24 8.50 -11.22
CA SER A 93 -21.99 8.57 -12.66
C SER A 93 -21.91 10.02 -13.15
N GLY A 94 -21.45 10.19 -14.40
CA GLY A 94 -21.29 11.50 -15.04
C GLY A 94 -19.84 11.84 -15.35
N PRO A 95 -19.60 12.89 -16.16
CA PRO A 95 -18.28 13.19 -16.71
C PRO A 95 -17.23 13.51 -15.63
N VAL A 96 -17.63 14.22 -14.57
CA VAL A 96 -16.73 14.54 -13.44
C VAL A 96 -16.26 13.27 -12.74
N TRP A 97 -17.17 12.35 -12.45
CA TRP A 97 -16.83 11.09 -11.80
C TRP A 97 -16.01 10.17 -12.70
N ALA A 98 -16.30 10.15 -14.00
CA ALA A 98 -15.47 9.42 -14.97
C ALA A 98 -14.01 9.92 -14.98
N VAL A 99 -13.81 11.24 -14.93
CA VAL A 99 -12.47 11.84 -14.82
C VAL A 99 -11.82 11.46 -13.49
N VAL A 100 -12.53 11.57 -12.37
CA VAL A 100 -12.01 11.20 -11.04
C VAL A 100 -11.57 9.73 -10.98
N SER A 101 -12.43 8.81 -11.43
CA SER A 101 -12.18 7.37 -11.40
C SER A 101 -11.00 6.94 -12.28
N LEU A 102 -10.60 7.77 -13.25
CA LEU A 102 -9.39 7.55 -14.03
C LEU A 102 -8.17 8.28 -13.45
N ALA A 103 -8.32 9.57 -13.14
CA ALA A 103 -7.21 10.44 -12.73
C ALA A 103 -6.61 10.03 -11.38
N LEU A 104 -7.43 9.57 -10.43
CA LEU A 104 -6.93 9.13 -9.12
C LEU A 104 -6.04 7.88 -9.20
N PRO A 105 -6.49 6.75 -9.80
CA PRO A 105 -5.61 5.58 -9.99
C PRO A 105 -4.33 5.91 -10.76
N VAL A 106 -4.42 6.72 -11.83
CA VAL A 106 -3.25 7.14 -12.61
C VAL A 106 -2.30 7.98 -11.77
N GLY A 107 -2.81 8.96 -11.02
CA GLY A 107 -2.01 9.77 -10.10
C GLY A 107 -1.30 8.92 -9.05
N ILE A 108 -2.01 7.94 -8.47
CA ILE A 108 -1.43 6.99 -7.51
C ILE A 108 -0.33 6.17 -8.15
N LEU A 109 -0.52 5.62 -9.36
CA LEU A 109 0.51 4.86 -10.08
C LEU A 109 1.86 5.58 -10.15
N LEU A 110 1.80 6.90 -10.39
CA LEU A 110 3.01 7.73 -10.49
C LEU A 110 3.71 7.89 -9.13
N VAL A 111 2.96 7.87 -8.02
CA VAL A 111 3.51 8.08 -6.67
C VAL A 111 3.73 6.83 -5.83
N ILE A 112 3.30 5.65 -6.31
CA ILE A 112 3.40 4.36 -5.59
C ILE A 112 4.78 4.11 -4.95
N PRO A 113 5.93 4.25 -5.65
CA PRO A 113 7.23 3.94 -5.05
C PRO A 113 7.55 4.80 -3.82
N THR A 114 7.12 6.06 -3.82
CA THR A 114 7.29 6.97 -2.68
C THR A 114 6.35 6.61 -1.54
N LEU A 115 5.06 6.38 -1.84
CA LEU A 115 4.08 5.99 -0.83
C LEU A 115 4.48 4.68 -0.15
N ALA A 116 4.85 3.67 -0.94
CA ALA A 116 5.33 2.39 -0.44
C ALA A 116 6.54 2.57 0.50
N LEU A 117 7.52 3.41 0.15
CA LEU A 117 8.66 3.64 1.01
C LEU A 117 8.30 4.32 2.34
N TYR A 118 7.41 5.31 2.31
CA TYR A 118 6.95 5.98 3.53
C TYR A 118 6.20 5.02 4.46
N GLU A 119 5.34 4.17 3.90
CA GLU A 119 4.67 3.12 4.65
C GLU A 119 5.67 2.11 5.23
N GLU A 120 6.66 1.66 4.44
CA GLU A 120 7.68 0.75 4.94
C GLU A 120 8.54 1.39 6.05
N TRP A 121 8.84 2.69 5.99
CA TRP A 121 9.48 3.38 7.12
C TRP A 121 8.61 3.38 8.37
N MET A 122 7.32 3.66 8.22
CA MET A 122 6.37 3.68 9.33
C MET A 122 6.18 2.30 9.98
N PHE A 123 6.12 1.23 9.17
CA PHE A 123 5.75 -0.11 9.64
C PHE A 123 6.90 -1.13 9.77
N ARG A 124 8.10 -0.86 9.22
CA ARG A 124 9.24 -1.80 9.28
C ARG A 124 10.40 -1.31 10.10
N GLN A 125 10.66 0.00 10.09
CA GLN A 125 11.86 0.51 10.72
C GLN A 125 11.83 0.22 12.24
N GLY A 126 12.87 -0.45 12.74
CA GLY A 126 12.93 -0.86 14.13
C GLY A 126 12.21 -2.18 14.45
N CYS A 127 11.59 -2.85 13.48
CA CYS A 127 10.92 -4.13 13.71
C CYS A 127 11.88 -5.25 14.09
N GLU A 128 13.15 -5.17 13.71
CA GLU A 128 14.18 -6.15 14.10
C GLU A 128 14.35 -6.27 15.63
N ARG A 129 13.99 -5.22 16.38
CA ARG A 129 14.06 -5.17 17.86
C ARG A 129 12.76 -5.56 18.55
N ARG A 130 11.67 -5.79 17.81
CA ARG A 130 10.35 -6.10 18.37
C ARG A 130 10.17 -7.61 18.58
N SER A 131 9.38 -7.96 19.59
CA SER A 131 8.91 -9.34 19.80
C SER A 131 8.05 -9.81 18.61
N VAL A 132 7.83 -11.12 18.51
CA VAL A 132 6.96 -11.72 17.46
C VAL A 132 5.55 -11.13 17.53
N ALA A 133 4.96 -11.05 18.73
CA ALA A 133 3.65 -10.43 18.93
C ALA A 133 3.63 -8.94 18.51
N GLY A 134 4.68 -8.18 18.85
CA GLY A 134 4.80 -6.77 18.46
C GLY A 134 4.92 -6.58 16.94
N LYS A 135 5.63 -7.50 16.26
CA LYS A 135 5.73 -7.54 14.79
C LYS A 135 4.37 -7.81 14.16
N PHE A 136 3.66 -8.82 14.64
CA PHE A 136 2.32 -9.17 14.18
C PHE A 136 1.32 -8.03 14.39
N GLY A 137 1.25 -7.46 15.60
CA GLY A 137 0.36 -6.34 15.90
C GLY A 137 0.60 -5.11 15.03
N THR A 138 1.84 -4.90 14.57
CA THR A 138 2.16 -3.83 13.61
C THR A 138 1.56 -4.11 12.21
N GLN A 139 1.52 -5.38 11.78
CA GLN A 139 0.94 -5.77 10.50
C GLN A 139 -0.58 -5.73 10.52
N LEU A 140 -1.17 -6.10 11.66
CA LEU A 140 -2.60 -5.94 11.88
C LEU A 140 -3.00 -4.45 11.78
N LYS A 141 -2.24 -3.55 12.41
CA LYS A 141 -2.44 -2.10 12.28
C LYS A 141 -2.30 -1.63 10.84
N PHE A 142 -1.29 -2.11 10.10
CA PHE A 142 -1.13 -1.80 8.67
C PHE A 142 -2.41 -2.11 7.88
N GLY A 143 -2.96 -3.31 8.04
CA GLY A 143 -4.19 -3.71 7.37
C GLY A 143 -5.42 -2.90 7.78
N LEU A 144 -5.64 -2.72 9.09
CA LEU A 144 -6.79 -1.96 9.61
C LEU A 144 -6.74 -0.47 9.27
N LEU A 145 -5.56 0.12 9.12
CA LEU A 145 -5.42 1.51 8.69
C LEU A 145 -5.89 1.71 7.24
N HIS A 146 -5.83 0.67 6.39
CA HIS A 146 -6.44 0.74 5.05
C HIS A 146 -7.97 0.77 5.12
N SER A 147 -8.57 0.07 6.08
CA SER A 147 -10.00 0.20 6.33
C SER A 147 -10.37 1.59 6.83
N LEU A 148 -9.54 2.16 7.72
CA LEU A 148 -9.79 3.49 8.27
C LEU A 148 -9.59 4.61 7.24
N PHE A 149 -8.50 4.62 6.47
CA PHE A 149 -8.14 5.76 5.61
C PHE A 149 -8.50 5.58 4.14
N ALA A 150 -8.54 4.35 3.63
CA ALA A 150 -8.84 4.07 2.23
C ALA A 150 -10.28 3.54 2.03
N GLY A 151 -11.02 3.31 3.11
CA GLY A 151 -12.40 2.82 3.05
C GLY A 151 -12.53 1.35 2.67
N VAL A 152 -11.43 0.60 2.70
CA VAL A 152 -11.42 -0.83 2.39
C VAL A 152 -12.28 -1.60 3.42
N PRO A 153 -13.11 -2.57 3.01
CA PRO A 153 -13.89 -3.37 3.97
C PRO A 153 -13.04 -3.99 5.07
N LEU A 154 -13.57 -4.12 6.30
CA LEU A 154 -12.83 -4.68 7.44
C LEU A 154 -12.26 -6.08 7.14
N ALA A 155 -13.00 -6.91 6.40
CA ALA A 155 -12.54 -8.22 5.92
C ALA A 155 -11.21 -8.13 5.16
N PHE A 156 -11.12 -7.19 4.21
CA PHE A 156 -9.90 -6.95 3.44
C PHE A 156 -8.83 -6.24 4.25
N GLY A 157 -9.19 -5.35 5.18
CA GLY A 157 -8.26 -4.78 6.15
C GLY A 157 -7.55 -5.86 6.98
N LEU A 158 -8.31 -6.85 7.47
CA LEU A 158 -7.74 -8.01 8.17
C LEU A 158 -6.87 -8.85 7.23
N ALA A 159 -7.33 -9.14 6.02
CA ALA A 159 -6.57 -9.91 5.03
C ALA A 159 -5.25 -9.22 4.63
N LEU A 160 -5.21 -7.89 4.56
CA LEU A 160 -3.99 -7.10 4.27
C LEU A 160 -2.89 -7.27 5.33
N THR A 161 -3.22 -7.82 6.51
CA THR A 161 -2.20 -8.29 7.48
C THR A 161 -1.23 -9.28 6.82
N ILE A 162 -1.69 -10.09 5.87
CA ILE A 162 -0.88 -11.05 5.11
C ILE A 162 0.15 -10.32 4.26
N SER A 163 -0.26 -9.30 3.49
CA SER A 163 0.68 -8.42 2.76
C SER A 163 1.68 -7.78 3.71
N GLY A 164 1.22 -7.28 4.87
CA GLY A 164 2.10 -6.72 5.89
C GLY A 164 3.15 -7.71 6.39
N LEU A 165 2.77 -8.97 6.62
CA LEU A 165 3.69 -10.03 7.01
C LEU A 165 4.66 -10.41 5.89
N TYR A 166 4.20 -10.46 4.64
CA TYR A 166 5.05 -10.70 3.47
C TYR A 166 6.12 -9.60 3.33
N PHE A 167 5.75 -8.33 3.38
CA PHE A 167 6.70 -7.21 3.32
C PHE A 167 7.65 -7.23 4.53
N LEU A 168 7.15 -7.54 5.72
CA LEU A 168 8.00 -7.72 6.90
C LEU A 168 9.04 -8.84 6.70
N ALA A 169 8.67 -9.95 6.05
CA ALA A 169 9.59 -11.04 5.75
C ALA A 169 10.69 -10.60 4.77
N VAL A 170 10.32 -9.87 3.71
CA VAL A 170 11.28 -9.28 2.75
C VAL A 170 12.23 -8.31 3.46
N TYR A 171 11.71 -7.39 4.28
CA TYR A 171 12.50 -6.48 5.10
C TYR A 171 13.50 -7.24 5.98
N GLN A 172 13.03 -8.21 6.77
CA GLN A 172 13.90 -8.92 7.71
C GLN A 172 14.97 -9.77 7.02
N HIS A 173 14.64 -10.40 5.89
CA HIS A 173 15.61 -11.14 5.09
C HIS A 173 16.75 -10.22 4.63
N HIS A 174 16.42 -9.07 4.06
CA HIS A 174 17.43 -8.13 3.58
C HIS A 174 18.16 -7.39 4.70
N PHE A 175 17.50 -7.14 5.84
CA PHE A 175 18.15 -6.57 7.01
C PHE A 175 19.24 -7.50 7.54
N ARG A 176 18.92 -8.79 7.75
CA ARG A 176 19.91 -9.78 8.20
C ARG A 176 21.08 -9.88 7.24
N LYS A 177 20.79 -10.06 5.93
CA LYS A 177 21.82 -10.12 4.89
C LYS A 177 22.76 -8.90 4.88
N ALA A 178 22.23 -7.70 5.15
CA ALA A 178 23.03 -6.48 5.19
C ALA A 178 23.76 -6.28 6.53
N ALA A 179 23.18 -6.73 7.64
CA ALA A 179 23.78 -6.66 8.97
C ALA A 179 24.91 -7.68 9.17
N ASP A 180 24.81 -8.84 8.49
CA ASP A 180 25.74 -9.96 8.60
C ASP A 180 26.90 -9.91 7.57
N GLY A 181 26.97 -8.83 6.75
CA GLY A 181 27.82 -8.75 5.56
C GLY A 181 29.33 -8.60 5.79
N ASP A 182 29.78 -8.30 7.02
CA ASP A 182 31.19 -8.34 7.40
C ASP A 182 31.34 -8.89 8.82
N PRO A 183 31.72 -10.17 8.99
CA PRO A 183 31.91 -10.77 10.31
C PRO A 183 33.13 -10.23 11.07
N LEU A 184 34.01 -9.47 10.41
CA LEU A 184 35.22 -8.89 11.02
C LEU A 184 35.01 -7.43 11.45
N ALA A 185 33.98 -6.74 10.97
CA ALA A 185 33.64 -5.38 11.37
C ALA A 185 32.63 -5.36 12.53
N PRO A 186 32.92 -4.68 13.66
CA PRO A 186 31.95 -4.55 14.74
C PRO A 186 30.68 -3.82 14.27
N ALA A 187 29.52 -4.43 14.51
CA ALA A 187 28.23 -3.85 14.15
C ALA A 187 27.97 -2.55 14.93
N THR A 188 28.17 -1.41 14.27
CA THR A 188 27.86 -0.10 14.86
C THR A 188 26.38 0.24 14.74
N ARG A 189 25.91 1.21 15.55
CA ARG A 189 24.56 1.77 15.39
C ARG A 189 24.34 2.34 13.98
N SER A 190 25.39 2.94 13.40
CA SER A 190 25.36 3.50 12.04
C SER A 190 25.16 2.41 10.98
N SER A 191 25.92 1.30 11.05
CA SER A 191 25.78 0.21 10.08
C SER A 191 24.43 -0.50 10.17
N ARG A 192 23.88 -0.68 11.38
CA ARG A 192 22.52 -1.21 11.57
C ARG A 192 21.45 -0.28 11.01
N ASN A 193 21.59 1.04 11.19
CA ASN A 193 20.66 2.01 10.61
C ASN A 193 20.72 1.96 9.07
N ALA A 194 21.92 1.88 8.49
CA ALA A 194 22.11 1.74 7.04
C ALA A 194 21.49 0.43 6.50
N ALA A 195 21.66 -0.69 7.22
CA ALA A 195 21.00 -1.96 6.89
C ALA A 195 19.47 -1.85 6.93
N GLY A 196 18.92 -1.16 7.94
CA GLY A 196 17.49 -0.86 8.05
C GLY A 196 16.96 -0.06 6.86
N VAL A 197 17.67 1.00 6.46
CA VAL A 197 17.28 1.82 5.30
C VAL A 197 17.32 0.99 4.00
N ALA A 198 18.39 0.23 3.76
CA ALA A 198 18.51 -0.61 2.57
C ALA A 198 17.44 -1.71 2.52
N ALA A 199 17.13 -2.33 3.66
CA ALA A 199 16.07 -3.32 3.78
C ALA A 199 14.67 -2.73 3.56
N ALA A 200 14.41 -1.52 4.07
CA ALA A 200 13.16 -0.80 3.83
C ALA A 200 12.95 -0.50 2.34
N VAL A 201 14.00 -0.08 1.63
CA VAL A 201 13.94 0.13 0.17
C VAL A 201 13.61 -1.17 -0.58
N LYS A 202 14.16 -2.31 -0.15
CA LYS A 202 13.84 -3.62 -0.76
C LYS A 202 12.41 -4.06 -0.50
N SER A 203 11.93 -3.87 0.73
CA SER A 203 10.54 -4.13 1.09
C SER A 203 9.60 -3.22 0.30
N ALA A 204 9.94 -1.93 0.18
CA ALA A 204 9.16 -0.94 -0.54
C ALA A 204 9.07 -1.25 -2.04
N ALA A 205 10.10 -1.87 -2.62
CA ALA A 205 10.05 -2.33 -4.00
C ALA A 205 9.05 -3.49 -4.18
N ALA A 206 9.03 -4.46 -3.27
CA ALA A 206 8.03 -5.54 -3.30
C ALA A 206 6.61 -5.00 -3.08
N HIS A 207 6.45 -4.06 -2.15
CA HIS A 207 5.20 -3.37 -1.89
C HIS A 207 4.73 -2.56 -3.12
N ALA A 208 5.62 -1.81 -3.75
CA ALA A 208 5.32 -1.07 -4.98
C ALA A 208 4.85 -2.01 -6.11
N VAL A 209 5.55 -3.13 -6.32
CA VAL A 209 5.13 -4.15 -7.30
C VAL A 209 3.75 -4.72 -6.98
N ASN A 210 3.47 -5.03 -5.71
CA ASN A 210 2.16 -5.48 -5.27
C ASN A 210 1.07 -4.44 -5.61
N ASN A 211 1.31 -3.16 -5.34
CA ASN A 211 0.35 -2.09 -5.62
C ASN A 211 0.18 -1.84 -7.13
N TYR A 212 1.25 -1.92 -7.92
CA TYR A 212 1.17 -1.87 -9.37
C TYR A 212 0.29 -2.98 -9.93
N LEU A 213 0.44 -4.21 -9.43
CA LEU A 213 -0.40 -5.34 -9.84
C LEU A 213 -1.86 -5.14 -9.46
N VAL A 214 -2.16 -4.63 -8.26
CA VAL A 214 -3.54 -4.28 -7.86
C VAL A 214 -4.16 -3.29 -8.84
N VAL A 215 -3.47 -2.18 -9.12
CA VAL A 215 -4.01 -1.16 -10.03
C VAL A 215 -4.14 -1.70 -11.45
N ALA A 216 -3.16 -2.46 -11.95
CA ALA A 216 -3.22 -3.07 -13.28
C ALA A 216 -4.42 -4.03 -13.41
N LEU A 217 -4.62 -4.93 -12.45
CA LEU A 217 -5.75 -5.86 -12.43
C LEU A 217 -7.10 -5.15 -12.37
N LEU A 218 -7.18 -4.05 -11.59
CA LEU A 218 -8.39 -3.23 -11.53
C LEU A 218 -8.66 -2.52 -12.85
N LEU A 219 -7.63 -1.97 -13.50
CA LEU A 219 -7.79 -1.34 -14.82
C LEU A 219 -8.26 -2.36 -15.87
N VAL A 220 -7.70 -3.58 -15.85
CA VAL A 220 -8.16 -4.68 -16.73
C VAL A 220 -9.62 -5.02 -16.46
N TYR A 221 -10.01 -5.18 -15.19
CA TYR A 221 -11.39 -5.45 -14.78
C TYR A 221 -12.35 -4.36 -15.27
N LEU A 222 -12.01 -3.08 -15.06
CA LEU A 222 -12.82 -1.94 -15.47
C LEU A 222 -12.94 -1.77 -16.99
N VAL A 223 -11.99 -2.29 -17.77
CA VAL A 223 -12.05 -2.30 -19.24
C VAL A 223 -12.85 -3.50 -19.75
N ALA A 224 -12.76 -4.66 -19.09
CA ALA A 224 -13.44 -5.88 -19.50
C ALA A 224 -14.95 -5.90 -19.20
N GLU A 225 -15.40 -5.12 -18.22
CA GLU A 225 -16.83 -4.98 -17.88
C GLU A 225 -17.56 -3.84 -18.64
N ARG A 226 -16.91 -3.22 -19.63
CA ARG A 226 -17.54 -2.26 -20.56
C ARG A 226 -17.95 -2.92 -21.86
#